data_AF-A0A9E2UG17-F1
#
_entry.id   AF-A0A9E2UG17-F1
#
_cell.length_a   1.000
_cell.length_b   1.000
_cell.length_c   1.000
_cell.angle_alpha   90.00
_cell.angle_beta   90.00
_cell.angle_gamma   90.00
#
_symmetry.space_group_name_H-M   'P 1'
#
loop_
_entity.id
_entity.type
_entity.pdbx_description
1 polymer ?
#
loop_
_entity_poly.entity_id
_entity_poly.type
_entity_poly.pdbx_seq_one_letter_code
_entity_poly.pdbx_strand_id
1 'polypeptide(L)'
;MDARRTLRAPAGWSPQRAITTYFPAMADLDRAVQPEIRPIEARLDREEAQGLDTSCLRQALRELRWRLEYTADVAGVRTNLEKIRSLAALPALPSATNPDEEGSYGACTDLWFLKLDASVDHLLAPDFNGKPPRFLDRINDPDRLERYLKSLLVSRLEEEGVDHRKELNFATADLVRLILWRRPSNYRWEPRLEMVIRRFVANWQDPATGFFGASYEIGGQRLRTTDLSLTFHMARYLEGKIGYWPQLIDTLIEIRDDRYPNGWLDEEGLTNHNNYDVATLFQLGWPELRVDQRQHARAQLGCLLDWCLATAIAPDGTVAARAKSESLSESYYFTVAFLDTVGYFDPAKRFWTDRVFPEAPALRARLAHHIQRLHQGDPMARMALERLSPP
;
A
#
# COMPACT_ATOMS: atom_id res chain seq x y z
N MET A 1 13.40 -1.74 -34.36
CA MET A 1 13.74 -1.72 -32.93
C MET A 1 13.39 -3.08 -32.39
N ASP A 2 14.38 -3.91 -32.05
CA ASP A 2 14.11 -5.19 -31.40
C ASP A 2 13.33 -4.92 -30.11
N ALA A 3 12.15 -5.51 -29.99
CA ALA A 3 11.42 -5.51 -28.75
C ALA A 3 12.25 -6.33 -27.75
N ARG A 4 13.04 -5.65 -26.91
CA ARG A 4 13.77 -6.28 -25.82
C ARG A 4 12.79 -7.16 -25.05
N ARG A 5 13.06 -8.46 -25.01
CA ARG A 5 12.22 -9.43 -24.32
C ARG A 5 12.13 -9.05 -22.84
N THR A 6 10.92 -8.77 -22.37
CA THR A 6 10.63 -8.62 -20.94
C THR A 6 10.54 -10.00 -20.32
N LEU A 7 11.32 -10.23 -19.28
CA LEU A 7 11.33 -11.46 -18.49
C LEU A 7 10.64 -11.21 -17.15
N ARG A 8 9.98 -12.22 -16.60
CA ARG A 8 9.53 -12.20 -15.21
C ARG A 8 10.77 -12.12 -14.30
N ALA A 9 10.68 -11.32 -13.24
CA ALA A 9 11.72 -11.28 -12.22
C ALA A 9 11.92 -12.69 -11.62
N PRO A 10 13.17 -13.18 -11.49
CA PRO A 10 13.40 -14.51 -10.95
C PRO A 10 13.08 -14.56 -9.45
N ALA A 11 12.77 -15.76 -8.95
CA ALA A 11 12.52 -15.98 -7.52
C ALA A 11 13.67 -15.44 -6.65
N GLY A 12 13.31 -14.76 -5.56
CA GLY A 12 14.28 -14.12 -4.64
C GLY A 12 14.93 -12.82 -5.14
N TRP A 13 14.66 -12.40 -6.38
CA TRP A 13 15.05 -11.08 -6.86
C TRP A 13 14.14 -10.00 -6.26
N SER A 14 14.73 -8.89 -5.82
CA SER A 14 13.98 -7.70 -5.41
C SER A 14 14.67 -6.42 -5.90
N PRO A 15 13.88 -5.37 -6.20
CA PRO A 15 14.41 -4.06 -6.56
C PRO A 15 15.33 -3.45 -5.48
N GLN A 16 15.00 -3.64 -4.20
CA GLN A 16 15.77 -3.13 -3.07
C GLN A 16 17.17 -3.76 -3.01
N ARG A 17 17.28 -5.07 -3.30
CA ARG A 17 18.58 -5.74 -3.44
C ARG A 17 19.38 -5.22 -4.63
N ALA A 18 18.72 -4.92 -5.74
CA ALA A 18 19.37 -4.32 -6.89
C ALA A 18 19.90 -2.90 -6.58
N ILE A 19 19.10 -2.03 -5.95
CA ILE A 19 19.55 -0.69 -5.51
C ILE A 19 20.79 -0.80 -4.59
N THR A 20 20.75 -1.64 -3.56
CA THR A 20 21.88 -1.79 -2.63
C THR A 20 23.12 -2.41 -3.28
N THR A 21 22.96 -3.18 -4.36
CA THR A 21 24.09 -3.71 -5.14
C THR A 21 24.77 -2.62 -5.95
N TYR A 22 24.01 -1.74 -6.61
CA TYR A 22 24.57 -0.61 -7.37
C TYR A 22 25.10 0.50 -6.46
N PHE A 23 24.46 0.71 -5.30
CA PHE A 23 24.74 1.80 -4.37
C PHE A 23 24.96 1.27 -2.95
N PRO A 24 26.08 0.59 -2.66
CA PRO A 24 26.33 -0.03 -1.35
C PRO A 24 26.34 0.98 -0.19
N ALA A 25 26.67 2.24 -0.45
CA ALA A 25 26.60 3.32 0.52
C ALA A 25 25.19 3.50 1.11
N MET A 26 24.12 3.16 0.36
CA MET A 26 22.75 3.22 0.87
C MET A 26 22.49 2.15 1.93
N ALA A 27 23.06 0.95 1.78
CA ALA A 27 22.92 -0.12 2.77
C ALA A 27 23.65 0.23 4.08
N ASP A 28 24.82 0.84 3.99
CA ASP A 28 25.54 1.32 5.18
C ASP A 28 24.81 2.49 5.85
N LEU A 29 24.25 3.41 5.04
CA LEU A 29 23.45 4.51 5.55
C LEU A 29 22.18 4.05 6.25
N ASP A 30 21.43 3.11 5.66
CA ASP A 30 20.26 2.50 6.31
C ASP A 30 20.67 1.92 7.67
N ARG A 31 21.70 1.06 7.70
CA ARG A 31 22.20 0.46 8.96
C ARG A 31 22.59 1.51 10.00
N ALA A 32 23.21 2.62 9.57
CA ALA A 32 23.63 3.70 10.48
C ALA A 32 22.46 4.51 11.04
N VAL A 33 21.37 4.65 10.29
CA VAL A 33 20.19 5.44 10.68
C VAL A 33 19.22 4.64 11.57
N GLN A 34 19.15 3.31 11.41
CA GLN A 34 18.23 2.45 12.16
C GLN A 34 18.26 2.62 13.70
N PRO A 35 19.43 2.70 14.38
CA PRO A 35 19.47 2.87 15.84
C PRO A 35 18.82 4.16 16.34
N GLU A 36 18.78 5.20 15.50
CA GLU A 36 18.17 6.49 15.83
C GLU A 36 16.66 6.50 15.58
N ILE A 37 16.22 5.86 14.50
CA ILE A 37 14.80 5.87 14.10
C ILE A 37 13.95 4.95 14.97
N ARG A 38 14.44 3.77 15.34
CA ARG A 38 13.70 2.79 16.16
C ARG A 38 13.09 3.38 17.45
N PRO A 39 13.83 4.13 18.30
CA PRO A 39 13.23 4.72 19.49
C PRO A 39 12.16 5.79 19.17
N ILE A 40 12.28 6.48 18.03
CA ILE A 40 11.28 7.45 17.57
C ILE A 40 10.01 6.71 17.15
N GLU A 41 10.10 5.67 16.31
CA GLU A 41 8.96 4.84 15.92
C GLU A 41 8.27 4.22 17.14
N ALA A 42 9.04 3.67 18.09
CA ALA A 42 8.48 3.11 19.32
C ALA A 42 7.78 4.17 20.20
N ARG A 43 8.24 5.43 20.17
CA ARG A 43 7.54 6.54 20.83
C ARG A 43 6.23 6.85 20.13
N LEU A 44 6.23 6.96 18.80
CA LEU A 44 5.04 7.22 18.02
C LEU A 44 3.96 6.15 18.24
N ASP A 45 4.35 4.88 18.31
CA ASP A 45 3.42 3.79 18.61
C ASP A 45 2.71 3.98 19.96
N ARG A 46 3.43 4.45 20.98
CA ARG A 46 2.84 4.75 22.30
C ARG A 46 1.93 5.97 22.27
N GLU A 47 2.33 6.99 21.52
CA GLU A 47 1.55 8.23 21.35
C GLU A 47 0.24 7.94 20.58
N GLU A 48 0.30 7.15 19.51
CA GLU A 48 -0.86 6.70 18.74
C GLU A 48 -1.84 5.86 19.58
N ALA A 49 -1.33 4.95 20.42
CA ALA A 49 -2.14 4.16 21.34
C ALA A 49 -2.85 5.01 22.42
N GLN A 50 -2.39 6.25 22.62
CA GLN A 50 -3.00 7.25 23.48
C GLN A 50 -3.92 8.22 22.73
N GLY A 51 -4.05 8.06 21.40
CA GLY A 51 -4.88 8.90 20.55
C GLY A 51 -4.25 10.23 20.18
N LEU A 52 -2.93 10.38 20.38
CA LEU A 52 -2.21 11.59 19.99
C LEU A 52 -1.98 11.64 18.48
N ASP A 53 -1.95 12.85 17.93
CA ASP A 53 -1.66 13.08 16.52
C ASP A 53 -0.15 12.97 16.25
N THR A 54 0.22 11.98 15.43
CA THR A 54 1.60 11.69 15.01
C THR A 54 1.80 11.89 13.50
N SER A 55 0.77 12.39 12.80
CA SER A 55 0.66 12.38 11.33
C SER A 55 1.86 13.01 10.62
N CYS A 56 2.30 14.18 11.07
CA CYS A 56 3.43 14.88 10.46
C CYS A 56 4.75 14.08 10.55
N LEU A 57 5.06 13.53 11.73
CA LEU A 57 6.30 12.77 11.92
C LEU A 57 6.24 11.42 11.19
N ARG A 58 5.05 10.79 11.11
CA ARG A 58 4.83 9.61 10.27
C ARG A 58 5.04 9.88 8.79
N GLN A 59 4.60 11.02 8.27
CA GLN A 59 4.89 11.43 6.88
C GLN A 59 6.40 11.57 6.63
N ALA A 60 7.12 12.23 7.54
CA ALA A 60 8.57 12.38 7.42
C ALA A 60 9.31 11.02 7.48
N LEU A 61 8.88 10.11 8.35
CA LEU A 61 9.42 8.74 8.42
C LEU A 61 9.11 7.91 7.17
N ARG A 62 7.90 8.04 6.61
CA ARG A 62 7.52 7.40 5.34
C ARG A 62 8.41 7.89 4.18
N GLU A 63 8.70 9.19 4.14
CA GLU A 63 9.66 9.75 3.19
C GLU A 63 11.08 9.19 3.41
N LEU A 64 11.56 9.12 4.66
CA LEU A 64 12.88 8.58 4.96
C LEU A 64 13.02 7.15 4.43
N ARG A 65 12.01 6.32 4.71
CA ARG A 65 11.98 4.93 4.24
C ARG A 65 12.01 4.84 2.72
N TRP A 66 11.21 5.66 2.02
CA TRP A 66 11.27 5.69 0.56
C TRP A 66 12.68 6.02 0.07
N ARG A 67 13.34 7.04 0.65
CA ARG A 67 14.70 7.41 0.27
C ARG A 67 15.72 6.30 0.54
N LEU A 68 15.61 5.61 1.67
CA LEU A 68 16.52 4.52 2.04
C LEU A 68 16.34 3.27 1.15
N GLU A 69 15.10 2.91 0.83
CA GLU A 69 14.78 1.65 0.15
C GLU A 69 14.69 1.77 -1.38
N TYR A 70 14.38 2.95 -1.91
CA TYR A 70 14.03 3.13 -3.33
C TYR A 70 14.91 4.15 -4.06
N THR A 71 15.91 4.75 -3.43
CA THR A 71 16.78 5.71 -4.10
C THR A 71 18.26 5.56 -3.73
N ALA A 72 19.12 6.24 -4.48
CA ALA A 72 20.53 6.46 -4.18
C ALA A 72 20.79 7.86 -3.59
N ASP A 73 19.74 8.57 -3.15
CA ASP A 73 19.81 9.97 -2.72
C ASP A 73 20.27 10.13 -1.27
N VAL A 74 21.58 9.95 -1.05
CA VAL A 74 22.24 10.10 0.26
C VAL A 74 22.00 11.50 0.85
N ALA A 75 22.01 12.55 0.02
CA ALA A 75 21.82 13.92 0.49
C ALA A 75 20.40 14.11 1.02
N GLY A 76 19.40 13.66 0.26
CA GLY A 76 18.01 13.70 0.67
C GLY A 76 17.72 12.87 1.92
N VAL A 77 18.35 11.71 2.09
CA VAL A 77 18.25 10.93 3.35
C VAL A 77 18.72 11.76 4.55
N ARG A 78 19.88 12.41 4.44
CA ARG A 78 20.43 13.24 5.53
C ARG A 78 19.54 14.43 5.83
N THR A 79 19.09 15.16 4.81
CA THR A 79 18.17 16.28 4.99
C THR A 79 16.87 15.85 5.66
N ASN A 80 16.28 14.72 5.23
CA ASN A 80 15.04 14.24 5.81
C ASN A 80 15.25 13.70 7.25
N LEU A 81 16.42 13.14 7.56
CA LEU A 81 16.77 12.76 8.94
C LEU A 81 16.88 13.99 9.86
N GLU A 82 17.49 15.09 9.41
CA GLU A 82 17.51 16.35 10.19
C GLU A 82 16.10 16.90 10.43
N LYS A 83 15.21 16.79 9.43
CA LYS A 83 13.79 17.13 9.59
C LYS A 83 13.13 16.26 10.66
N ILE A 84 13.36 14.95 10.65
CA ILE A 84 12.86 14.01 11.66
C ILE A 84 13.39 14.36 13.05
N ARG A 85 14.70 14.63 13.19
CA ARG A 85 15.31 15.08 14.45
C ARG A 85 14.63 16.32 15.00
N SER A 86 14.46 17.32 14.13
CA SER A 86 13.85 18.59 14.48
C SER A 86 12.40 18.41 14.94
N LEU A 87 11.60 17.63 14.19
CA LEU A 87 10.22 17.32 14.56
C LEU A 87 10.14 16.50 15.85
N ALA A 88 11.00 15.49 16.02
CA ALA A 88 10.99 14.61 17.17
C ALA A 88 11.39 15.32 18.48
N ALA A 89 12.12 16.43 18.39
CA ALA A 89 12.50 17.28 19.51
C ALA A 89 11.43 18.30 19.93
N LEU A 90 10.35 18.47 19.14
CA LEU A 90 9.28 19.39 19.49
C LEU A 90 8.49 18.87 20.71
N PRO A 91 8.04 19.77 21.61
CA PRO A 91 7.21 19.39 22.75
C PRO A 91 5.80 18.92 22.33
N ALA A 92 5.33 19.37 21.18
CA ALA A 92 4.08 18.94 20.55
C ALA A 92 4.31 18.76 19.05
N LEU A 93 3.89 17.62 18.50
CA LEU A 93 4.03 17.35 17.07
C LEU A 93 3.05 18.22 16.27
N PRO A 94 3.49 18.77 15.12
CA PRO A 94 2.57 19.42 14.20
C PRO A 94 1.54 18.42 13.67
N SER A 95 0.32 18.88 13.49
CA SER A 95 -0.72 18.10 12.81
C SER A 95 -0.57 18.23 11.30
N ALA A 96 -0.64 17.09 10.61
CA ALA A 96 -0.78 17.03 9.15
C ALA A 96 -2.21 16.61 8.73
N THR A 97 -3.18 16.63 9.66
CA THR A 97 -4.59 16.32 9.36
C THR A 97 -5.37 17.50 8.81
N ASN A 98 -4.72 18.66 8.63
CA ASN A 98 -5.28 19.84 7.97
C ASN A 98 -4.60 20.05 6.62
N PRO A 99 -5.34 20.48 5.59
CA PRO A 99 -4.76 20.68 4.28
C PRO A 99 -3.85 21.93 4.24
N ASP A 100 -2.75 21.84 3.50
CA ASP A 100 -1.85 22.95 3.18
C ASP A 100 -2.50 23.97 2.22
N GLU A 101 -1.74 25.00 1.79
CA GLU A 101 -2.24 26.03 0.87
C GLU A 101 -2.61 25.51 -0.54
N GLU A 102 -2.07 24.35 -0.93
CA GLU A 102 -2.40 23.69 -2.19
C GLU A 102 -3.50 22.64 -2.04
N GLY A 103 -4.05 22.49 -0.83
CA GLY A 103 -5.11 21.53 -0.53
C GLY A 103 -4.63 20.09 -0.34
N SER A 104 -3.33 19.87 -0.09
CA SER A 104 -2.78 18.55 0.24
C SER A 104 -2.69 18.34 1.74
N TYR A 105 -2.89 17.12 2.21
CA TYR A 105 -2.69 16.72 3.60
C TYR A 105 -1.26 16.20 3.86
N GLY A 106 -0.35 16.38 2.89
CA GLY A 106 1.05 15.94 2.97
C GLY A 106 2.03 17.03 3.40
N ALA A 107 1.66 17.90 4.35
CA ALA A 107 2.45 19.08 4.72
C ALA A 107 3.87 18.75 5.22
N CYS A 108 4.11 17.52 5.66
CA CYS A 108 5.39 17.09 6.24
C CYS A 108 6.26 16.24 5.30
N THR A 109 5.91 16.20 4.00
CA THR A 109 6.75 15.65 2.93
C THR A 109 6.82 16.63 1.77
N ASP A 110 7.96 16.67 1.09
CA ASP A 110 8.14 17.51 -0.10
C ASP A 110 7.89 16.71 -1.40
N LEU A 111 7.73 15.39 -1.28
CA LEU A 111 7.53 14.49 -2.40
C LEU A 111 6.07 14.45 -2.81
N TRP A 112 5.81 14.82 -4.05
CA TRP A 112 4.45 15.03 -4.53
C TRP A 112 3.58 13.76 -4.44
N PHE A 113 4.13 12.58 -4.75
CA PHE A 113 3.35 11.33 -4.73
C PHE A 113 3.04 10.88 -3.28
N LEU A 114 3.88 11.25 -2.31
CA LEU A 114 3.58 11.06 -0.89
C LEU A 114 2.54 12.06 -0.40
N LYS A 115 2.53 13.30 -0.94
CA LYS A 115 1.43 14.24 -0.71
C LYS A 115 0.10 13.72 -1.25
N LEU A 116 0.13 13.12 -2.44
CA LEU A 116 -1.04 12.48 -3.04
C LEU A 116 -1.59 11.38 -2.12
N ASP A 117 -0.75 10.42 -1.75
CA ASP A 117 -1.08 9.29 -0.85
C ASP A 117 -1.64 9.77 0.49
N ALA A 118 -1.00 10.76 1.11
CA ALA A 118 -1.48 11.36 2.36
C ALA A 118 -2.83 12.08 2.23
N SER A 119 -3.23 12.48 1.02
CA SER A 119 -4.44 13.29 0.79
C SER A 119 -5.65 12.48 0.36
N VAL A 120 -5.47 11.38 -0.36
CA VAL A 120 -6.55 10.72 -1.11
C VAL A 120 -7.70 10.26 -0.22
N ASP A 121 -7.42 9.67 0.94
CA ASP A 121 -8.49 9.20 1.83
C ASP A 121 -9.30 10.35 2.46
N HIS A 122 -8.68 11.51 2.69
CA HIS A 122 -9.39 12.73 3.07
C HIS A 122 -10.25 13.24 1.92
N LEU A 123 -9.70 13.31 0.69
CA LEU A 123 -10.40 13.81 -0.50
C LEU A 123 -11.59 12.94 -0.91
N LEU A 124 -11.53 11.63 -0.67
CA LEU A 124 -12.59 10.67 -1.00
C LEU A 124 -13.68 10.56 0.08
N ALA A 125 -13.47 11.18 1.24
CA ALA A 125 -14.41 11.13 2.35
C ALA A 125 -15.81 11.66 1.96
N PRO A 126 -16.92 10.99 2.35
CA PRO A 126 -18.30 11.46 2.16
C PRO A 126 -18.52 12.93 2.49
N ASP A 127 -17.91 13.36 3.58
CA ASP A 127 -18.02 14.65 4.24
C ASP A 127 -16.88 15.62 3.90
N PHE A 128 -16.09 15.35 2.86
CA PHE A 128 -14.97 16.22 2.48
C PHE A 128 -15.41 17.67 2.24
N ASN A 129 -14.88 18.59 3.04
CA ASN A 129 -15.14 20.02 3.00
C ASN A 129 -13.84 20.87 3.01
N GLY A 130 -12.70 20.26 2.66
CA GLY A 130 -11.39 20.89 2.68
C GLY A 130 -11.15 21.91 1.55
N LYS A 131 -9.92 22.42 1.48
CA LYS A 131 -9.47 23.31 0.39
C LYS A 131 -9.49 22.56 -0.97
N PRO A 132 -9.68 23.27 -2.10
CA PRO A 132 -9.51 22.67 -3.42
C PRO A 132 -8.08 22.08 -3.58
N PRO A 133 -7.94 20.81 -3.99
CA PRO A 133 -6.64 20.13 -4.13
C PRO A 133 -5.86 20.60 -5.37
N ARG A 134 -5.40 21.84 -5.37
CA ARG A 134 -4.61 22.47 -6.45
C ARG A 134 -3.27 21.78 -6.70
N PHE A 135 -2.72 21.06 -5.72
CA PHE A 135 -1.52 20.24 -5.95
C PHE A 135 -1.70 19.21 -7.08
N LEU A 136 -2.95 18.83 -7.42
CA LEU A 136 -3.28 17.96 -8.55
C LEU A 136 -3.12 18.63 -9.92
N ASP A 137 -2.95 19.95 -10.00
CA ASP A 137 -2.79 20.68 -11.27
C ASP A 137 -1.60 20.15 -12.09
N ARG A 138 -0.58 19.60 -11.42
CA ARG A 138 0.57 18.92 -12.05
C ARG A 138 0.14 17.81 -13.01
N ILE A 139 -0.91 17.07 -12.68
CA ILE A 139 -1.42 15.92 -13.45
C ILE A 139 -2.78 16.16 -14.10
N ASN A 140 -3.44 17.29 -13.83
CA ASN A 140 -4.76 17.64 -14.37
C ASN A 140 -4.71 18.12 -15.84
N ASP A 141 -3.99 17.37 -16.67
CA ASP A 141 -3.88 17.50 -18.12
C ASP A 141 -3.64 16.09 -18.70
N PRO A 142 -4.40 15.64 -19.73
CA PRO A 142 -4.30 14.29 -20.25
C PRO A 142 -2.89 13.88 -20.70
N ASP A 143 -2.17 14.78 -21.37
CA ASP A 143 -0.85 14.48 -21.89
C ASP A 143 0.21 14.47 -20.78
N ARG A 144 0.09 15.37 -19.79
CA ARG A 144 0.94 15.33 -18.57
C ARG A 144 0.72 14.05 -17.78
N LEU A 145 -0.53 13.66 -17.55
CA LEU A 145 -0.86 12.42 -16.83
C LEU A 145 -0.30 11.20 -17.55
N GLU A 146 -0.51 11.09 -18.86
CA GLU A 146 -0.02 9.95 -19.64
C GLU A 146 1.50 9.85 -19.62
N ARG A 147 2.21 10.97 -19.81
CA ARG A 147 3.68 10.99 -19.73
C ARG A 147 4.18 10.60 -18.35
N TYR A 148 3.54 11.12 -17.30
CA TYR A 148 3.91 10.82 -15.93
C TYR A 148 3.74 9.32 -15.60
N LEU A 149 2.57 8.74 -15.88
CA LEU A 149 2.34 7.32 -15.59
C LEU A 149 3.30 6.42 -16.38
N LYS A 150 3.58 6.76 -17.65
CA LYS A 150 4.52 6.02 -18.48
C LYS A 150 5.96 6.11 -17.99
N SER A 151 6.38 7.25 -17.43
CA SER A 151 7.75 7.39 -16.92
C SER A 151 8.03 6.51 -15.71
N LEU A 152 7.00 6.10 -14.96
CA LEU A 152 7.17 5.24 -13.78
C LEU A 152 7.25 3.74 -14.10
N LEU A 153 6.89 3.32 -15.32
CA LEU A 153 6.77 1.90 -15.65
C LEU A 153 8.10 1.16 -15.69
N VAL A 154 9.19 1.86 -16.00
CA VAL A 154 10.51 1.27 -16.20
C VAL A 154 11.53 2.04 -15.36
N SER A 155 12.17 1.37 -14.40
CA SER A 155 13.25 1.93 -13.61
C SER A 155 14.61 1.53 -14.18
N ARG A 156 15.50 2.51 -14.37
CA ARG A 156 16.90 2.30 -14.76
C ARG A 156 17.81 2.58 -13.58
N LEU A 157 17.89 1.61 -12.67
CA LEU A 157 18.49 1.83 -11.35
C LEU A 157 19.93 2.34 -11.42
N GLU A 158 20.76 1.78 -12.30
CA GLU A 158 22.17 2.19 -12.45
C GLU A 158 22.32 3.62 -12.96
N GLU A 159 21.45 4.06 -13.88
CA GLU A 159 21.51 5.39 -14.51
C GLU A 159 20.84 6.47 -13.65
N GLU A 160 19.67 6.16 -13.09
CA GLU A 160 18.79 7.13 -12.44
C GLU A 160 18.94 7.13 -10.92
N GLY A 161 19.41 6.02 -10.34
CA GLY A 161 19.48 5.86 -8.89
C GLY A 161 18.12 5.89 -8.20
N VAL A 162 17.01 5.63 -8.92
CA VAL A 162 15.65 5.64 -8.38
C VAL A 162 14.87 4.42 -8.85
N ASP A 163 14.26 3.72 -7.90
CA ASP A 163 13.22 2.71 -8.14
C ASP A 163 11.84 3.39 -8.11
N HIS A 164 11.26 3.57 -9.30
CA HIS A 164 9.95 4.21 -9.47
C HIS A 164 8.79 3.38 -8.93
N ARG A 165 8.99 2.14 -8.50
CA ARG A 165 7.92 1.23 -8.06
C ARG A 165 7.04 1.82 -6.96
N LYS A 166 7.63 2.45 -5.94
CA LYS A 166 6.84 2.99 -4.82
C LYS A 166 5.94 4.12 -5.29
N GLU A 167 6.48 5.01 -6.13
CA GLU A 167 5.72 6.10 -6.74
C GLU A 167 4.66 5.57 -7.72
N LEU A 168 4.99 4.58 -8.57
CA LEU A 168 4.04 3.89 -9.43
C LEU A 168 2.87 3.33 -8.62
N ASN A 169 3.17 2.70 -7.47
CA ASN A 169 2.16 2.11 -6.62
C ASN A 169 1.19 3.14 -6.07
N PHE A 170 1.71 4.13 -5.35
CA PHE A 170 0.89 5.16 -4.73
C PHE A 170 0.14 5.98 -5.78
N ALA A 171 0.84 6.48 -6.79
CA ALA A 171 0.21 7.29 -7.81
C ALA A 171 -0.90 6.55 -8.57
N THR A 172 -0.70 5.28 -8.94
CA THR A 172 -1.75 4.53 -9.64
C THR A 172 -2.91 4.16 -8.72
N ALA A 173 -2.63 3.71 -7.49
CA ALA A 173 -3.63 3.44 -6.46
C ALA A 173 -4.56 4.64 -6.26
N ASP A 174 -3.97 5.82 -6.11
CA ASP A 174 -4.67 7.05 -5.75
C ASP A 174 -5.39 7.69 -6.93
N LEU A 175 -4.71 7.82 -8.07
CA LEU A 175 -5.28 8.46 -9.25
C LEU A 175 -6.43 7.64 -9.85
N VAL A 176 -6.36 6.30 -9.79
CA VAL A 176 -7.50 5.46 -10.20
C VAL A 176 -8.72 5.76 -9.35
N ARG A 177 -8.59 5.84 -8.02
CA ARG A 177 -9.72 6.14 -7.13
C ARG A 177 -10.25 7.55 -7.35
N LEU A 178 -9.38 8.57 -7.39
CA LEU A 178 -9.81 9.95 -7.56
C LEU A 178 -10.47 10.20 -8.93
N ILE A 179 -9.94 9.61 -10.00
CA ILE A 179 -10.41 9.89 -11.37
C ILE A 179 -11.62 9.02 -11.73
N LEU A 180 -11.64 7.74 -11.34
CA LEU A 180 -12.67 6.78 -11.75
C LEU A 180 -13.77 6.56 -10.72
N TRP A 181 -13.51 6.74 -9.42
CA TRP A 181 -14.52 6.49 -8.38
C TRP A 181 -15.22 7.75 -7.93
N ARG A 182 -14.46 8.68 -7.38
CA ARG A 182 -15.03 9.89 -6.81
C ARG A 182 -14.08 11.06 -6.91
N ARG A 183 -14.59 12.13 -7.49
CA ARG A 183 -13.92 13.41 -7.67
C ARG A 183 -14.39 14.40 -6.60
N PRO A 184 -13.50 15.09 -5.88
CA PRO A 184 -13.87 16.22 -5.04
C PRO A 184 -14.64 17.26 -5.85
N SER A 185 -15.81 17.68 -5.37
CA SER A 185 -16.72 18.58 -6.10
C SER A 185 -16.19 20.03 -6.19
N ASN A 186 -15.28 20.40 -5.29
CA ASN A 186 -14.62 21.71 -5.24
C ASN A 186 -13.38 21.81 -6.14
N TYR A 187 -13.11 20.82 -7.01
CA TYR A 187 -11.99 20.81 -7.94
C TYR A 187 -12.46 20.58 -9.39
N ARG A 188 -11.91 21.36 -10.33
CA ARG A 188 -12.24 21.23 -11.75
C ARG A 188 -11.32 20.22 -12.43
N TRP A 189 -11.82 19.01 -12.64
CA TRP A 189 -11.11 17.94 -13.34
C TRP A 189 -11.17 18.08 -14.86
N GLU A 190 -10.07 17.77 -15.55
CA GLU A 190 -10.08 17.62 -17.01
C GLU A 190 -10.86 16.34 -17.38
N PRO A 191 -11.91 16.40 -18.24
CA PRO A 191 -12.79 15.27 -18.50
C PRO A 191 -12.14 14.02 -19.14
N ARG A 192 -11.08 14.19 -19.94
CA ARG A 192 -10.36 13.13 -20.67
C ARG A 192 -9.37 12.35 -19.81
N LEU A 193 -9.12 12.74 -18.55
CA LEU A 193 -8.22 11.99 -17.65
C LEU A 193 -8.68 10.54 -17.44
N GLU A 194 -10.00 10.32 -17.39
CA GLU A 194 -10.57 8.97 -17.27
C GLU A 194 -10.15 8.06 -18.42
N MET A 195 -10.21 8.57 -19.66
CA MET A 195 -9.77 7.81 -20.84
C MET A 195 -8.28 7.46 -20.76
N VAL A 196 -7.46 8.38 -20.26
CA VAL A 196 -6.01 8.15 -20.08
C VAL A 196 -5.76 7.04 -19.07
N ILE A 197 -6.40 7.10 -17.89
CA ILE A 197 -6.24 6.09 -16.83
C ILE A 197 -6.70 4.71 -17.33
N ARG A 198 -7.89 4.61 -17.93
CA ARG A 198 -8.41 3.33 -18.41
C ARG A 198 -7.49 2.70 -19.47
N ARG A 199 -6.99 3.51 -20.42
CA ARG A 199 -6.04 3.04 -21.44
C ARG A 199 -4.71 2.62 -20.82
N PHE A 200 -4.19 3.39 -19.87
CA PHE A 200 -2.95 3.05 -19.17
C PHE A 200 -3.08 1.70 -18.46
N VAL A 201 -4.12 1.51 -17.64
CA VAL A 201 -4.33 0.27 -16.88
C VAL A 201 -4.49 -0.92 -17.82
N ALA A 202 -5.30 -0.81 -18.88
CA ALA A 202 -5.49 -1.89 -19.85
C ALA A 202 -4.19 -2.32 -20.55
N ASN A 203 -3.31 -1.38 -20.87
CA ASN A 203 -2.03 -1.66 -21.52
C ASN A 203 -0.94 -2.13 -20.56
N TRP A 204 -1.09 -1.82 -19.27
CA TRP A 204 -0.08 -2.10 -18.28
C TRP A 204 -0.12 -3.56 -17.82
N GLN A 205 -1.29 -4.17 -17.64
CA GLN A 205 -1.42 -5.55 -17.15
C GLN A 205 -0.64 -6.55 -18.02
N ASP A 206 0.15 -7.43 -17.40
CA ASP A 206 0.88 -8.45 -18.13
C ASP A 206 -0.04 -9.62 -18.49
N PRO A 207 -0.27 -9.92 -19.78
CA PRO A 207 -1.12 -11.04 -20.19
C PRO A 207 -0.56 -12.42 -19.82
N ALA A 208 0.75 -12.55 -19.63
CA ALA A 208 1.38 -13.83 -19.35
C ALA A 208 1.14 -14.29 -17.90
N THR A 209 1.27 -13.36 -16.95
CA THR A 209 1.08 -13.62 -15.52
C THR A 209 -0.30 -13.16 -15.01
N GLY A 210 -0.98 -12.28 -15.74
CA GLY A 210 -2.16 -11.56 -15.27
C GLY A 210 -1.85 -10.46 -14.25
N PHE A 211 -0.61 -10.28 -13.83
CA PHE A 211 -0.23 -9.31 -12.80
C PHE A 211 0.07 -7.92 -13.37
N PHE A 212 -0.11 -6.92 -12.52
CA PHE A 212 0.50 -5.61 -12.67
C PHE A 212 1.90 -5.62 -12.06
N GLY A 213 2.78 -4.72 -12.51
CA GLY A 213 4.18 -4.74 -12.06
C GLY A 213 5.03 -3.63 -12.62
N ALA A 214 6.10 -3.31 -11.91
CA ALA A 214 7.15 -2.41 -12.38
C ALA A 214 8.16 -3.19 -13.23
N SER A 215 8.75 -2.52 -14.22
CA SER A 215 9.83 -3.07 -15.03
C SER A 215 11.17 -2.44 -14.68
N TYR A 216 12.25 -3.16 -14.90
CA TYR A 216 13.61 -2.77 -14.56
C TYR A 216 14.56 -3.10 -15.70
N GLU A 217 15.43 -2.16 -16.07
CA GLU A 217 16.54 -2.44 -16.98
C GLU A 217 17.79 -2.80 -16.19
N ILE A 218 18.19 -4.07 -16.26
CA ILE A 218 19.29 -4.64 -15.48
C ILE A 218 20.17 -5.47 -16.41
N GLY A 219 21.45 -5.14 -16.52
CA GLY A 219 22.40 -5.92 -17.33
C GLY A 219 21.98 -6.09 -18.80
N GLY A 220 21.33 -5.08 -19.38
CA GLY A 220 20.80 -5.13 -20.75
C GLY A 220 19.51 -5.94 -20.94
N GLN A 221 18.99 -6.58 -19.89
CA GLN A 221 17.70 -7.27 -19.88
C GLN A 221 16.61 -6.40 -19.24
N ARG A 222 15.35 -6.69 -19.59
CA ARG A 222 14.20 -6.10 -18.92
C ARG A 222 13.54 -7.13 -18.03
N LEU A 223 13.56 -6.89 -16.72
CA LEU A 223 12.84 -7.70 -15.73
C LEU A 223 11.53 -7.01 -15.36
N ARG A 224 10.50 -7.79 -15.05
CA ARG A 224 9.20 -7.29 -14.62
C ARG A 224 8.73 -8.01 -13.35
N THR A 225 8.28 -7.25 -12.36
CA THR A 225 7.77 -7.81 -11.10
C THR A 225 6.39 -8.44 -11.28
N THR A 226 6.14 -9.49 -10.51
CA THR A 226 4.82 -10.05 -10.27
C THR A 226 4.27 -9.41 -9.01
N ASP A 227 3.82 -8.16 -9.12
CA ASP A 227 3.70 -7.30 -7.95
C ASP A 227 2.35 -7.45 -7.24
N LEU A 228 2.39 -7.97 -6.01
CA LEU A 228 1.19 -8.24 -5.22
C LEU A 228 0.37 -6.97 -4.98
N SER A 229 1.02 -5.90 -4.51
CA SER A 229 0.33 -4.66 -4.09
C SER A 229 -0.21 -3.89 -5.29
N LEU A 230 0.58 -3.73 -6.37
CA LEU A 230 0.09 -3.08 -7.60
C LEU A 230 -1.12 -3.83 -8.17
N THR A 231 -1.07 -5.17 -8.15
CA THR A 231 -2.16 -6.01 -8.67
C THR A 231 -3.39 -5.93 -7.78
N PHE A 232 -3.22 -5.99 -6.46
CA PHE A 232 -4.28 -5.79 -5.49
C PHE A 232 -4.98 -4.44 -5.69
N HIS A 233 -4.24 -3.33 -5.78
CA HIS A 233 -4.83 -2.01 -5.94
C HIS A 233 -5.64 -1.91 -7.23
N MET A 234 -5.12 -2.39 -8.36
CA MET A 234 -5.87 -2.34 -9.62
C MET A 234 -7.10 -3.25 -9.59
N ALA A 235 -6.98 -4.48 -9.10
CA ALA A 235 -8.12 -5.40 -8.98
C ALA A 235 -9.20 -4.84 -8.07
N ARG A 236 -8.82 -4.38 -6.87
CA ARG A 236 -9.74 -3.80 -5.89
C ARG A 236 -10.38 -2.52 -6.42
N TYR A 237 -9.56 -1.61 -6.94
CA TYR A 237 -10.04 -0.30 -7.37
C TYR A 237 -10.78 -0.32 -8.71
N LEU A 238 -10.78 -1.44 -9.42
CA LEU A 238 -11.64 -1.64 -10.59
C LEU A 238 -12.78 -2.63 -10.29
N GLU A 239 -13.02 -2.97 -9.02
CA GLU A 239 -14.06 -3.90 -8.59
C GLU A 239 -13.99 -5.24 -9.34
N GLY A 240 -12.78 -5.75 -9.53
CA GLY A 240 -12.49 -6.98 -10.26
C GLY A 240 -12.56 -6.89 -11.78
N LYS A 241 -12.86 -5.71 -12.35
CA LYS A 241 -12.93 -5.46 -13.81
C LYS A 241 -11.54 -5.29 -14.43
N ILE A 242 -10.71 -6.31 -14.25
CA ILE A 242 -9.38 -6.46 -14.88
C ILE A 242 -9.36 -7.70 -15.78
N GLY A 243 -8.33 -7.83 -16.62
CA GLY A 243 -8.18 -8.98 -17.51
C GLY A 243 -7.50 -10.18 -16.84
N TYR A 244 -7.35 -11.27 -17.60
CA TYR A 244 -6.41 -12.37 -17.32
C TYR A 244 -6.54 -13.05 -15.95
N TRP A 245 -7.76 -13.13 -15.40
CA TRP A 245 -8.00 -13.80 -14.11
C TRP A 245 -7.43 -15.22 -14.02
N PRO A 246 -7.57 -16.12 -15.03
CA PRO A 246 -6.97 -17.45 -14.95
C PRO A 246 -5.45 -17.43 -14.72
N GLN A 247 -4.73 -16.59 -15.49
CA GLN A 247 -3.27 -16.43 -15.36
C GLN A 247 -2.89 -15.79 -14.01
N LEU A 248 -3.66 -14.78 -13.58
CA LEU A 248 -3.47 -14.12 -12.30
C LEU A 248 -3.57 -15.12 -11.16
N ILE A 249 -4.58 -15.99 -11.16
CA ILE A 249 -4.76 -16.97 -10.07
C ILE A 249 -3.67 -18.04 -10.07
N ASP A 250 -3.30 -18.58 -11.22
CA ASP A 250 -2.19 -19.54 -11.30
C ASP A 250 -0.90 -18.91 -10.77
N THR A 251 -0.62 -17.66 -11.16
CA THR A 251 0.55 -16.91 -10.68
C THR A 251 0.46 -16.58 -9.18
N LEU A 252 -0.71 -16.18 -8.67
CA LEU A 252 -0.92 -15.84 -7.26
C LEU A 252 -0.64 -17.05 -6.36
N ILE A 253 -1.06 -18.25 -6.78
CA ILE A 253 -0.78 -19.52 -6.08
C ILE A 253 0.70 -19.86 -6.16
N GLU A 254 1.34 -19.67 -7.32
CA GLU A 254 2.77 -19.95 -7.53
C GLU A 254 3.67 -19.13 -6.58
N ILE A 255 3.37 -17.85 -6.38
CA ILE A 255 4.20 -16.93 -5.59
C ILE A 255 3.94 -16.96 -4.07
N ARG A 256 3.20 -17.95 -3.58
CA ARG A 256 2.79 -18.06 -2.18
C ARG A 256 3.97 -17.97 -1.20
N ASP A 257 5.09 -18.59 -1.56
CA ASP A 257 6.30 -18.68 -0.74
C ASP A 257 7.36 -17.61 -1.06
N ASP A 258 7.08 -16.76 -2.05
CA ASP A 258 8.00 -15.69 -2.45
C ASP A 258 7.86 -14.46 -1.56
N ARG A 259 8.90 -13.62 -1.59
CA ARG A 259 8.94 -12.36 -0.86
C ARG A 259 8.37 -11.20 -1.66
N TYR A 260 7.77 -10.27 -0.94
CA TYR A 260 7.31 -8.99 -1.42
C TYR A 260 8.45 -8.24 -2.15
N PRO A 261 8.17 -7.61 -3.30
CA PRO A 261 6.84 -7.45 -3.90
C PRO A 261 6.36 -8.63 -4.76
N ASN A 262 7.22 -9.61 -5.01
CA ASN A 262 6.97 -10.71 -5.95
C ASN A 262 6.22 -11.90 -5.32
N GLY A 263 5.75 -11.79 -4.08
CA GLY A 263 5.09 -12.86 -3.35
C GLY A 263 4.40 -12.37 -2.08
N TRP A 264 3.87 -13.32 -1.29
CA TRP A 264 2.96 -13.01 -0.17
C TRP A 264 3.70 -12.62 1.11
N LEU A 265 4.97 -13.01 1.26
CA LEU A 265 5.72 -12.85 2.50
C LEU A 265 6.45 -11.50 2.52
N ASP A 266 6.49 -10.80 3.64
CA ASP A 266 7.42 -9.70 3.83
C ASP A 266 8.82 -10.21 4.24
N GLU A 267 9.66 -9.36 4.84
CA GLU A 267 10.98 -9.79 5.32
C GLU A 267 10.91 -10.78 6.50
N GLU A 268 9.86 -10.69 7.32
CA GLU A 268 9.68 -11.43 8.58
C GLU A 268 8.65 -12.58 8.46
N GLY A 269 7.80 -12.57 7.43
CA GLY A 269 6.84 -13.63 7.13
C GLY A 269 5.49 -13.09 6.66
N LEU A 270 4.41 -13.65 7.20
CA LEU A 270 3.06 -13.20 6.89
C LEU A 270 2.77 -11.85 7.58
N THR A 271 1.92 -11.04 6.94
CA THR A 271 1.38 -9.80 7.52
C THR A 271 -0.10 -9.70 7.21
N ASN A 272 -0.89 -9.05 8.07
CA ASN A 272 -2.31 -8.83 7.76
C ASN A 272 -2.51 -7.94 6.52
N HIS A 273 -1.55 -7.08 6.21
CA HIS A 273 -1.53 -6.28 4.99
C HIS A 273 -1.48 -7.17 3.75
N ASN A 274 -0.48 -8.03 3.62
CA ASN A 274 -0.38 -8.92 2.46
C ASN A 274 -1.50 -9.98 2.45
N ASN A 275 -1.94 -10.45 3.63
CA ASN A 275 -3.06 -11.38 3.73
C ASN A 275 -4.36 -10.76 3.20
N TYR A 276 -4.58 -9.47 3.50
CA TYR A 276 -5.70 -8.72 2.95
C TYR A 276 -5.64 -8.60 1.42
N ASP A 277 -4.45 -8.32 0.88
CA ASP A 277 -4.22 -8.25 -0.57
C ASP A 277 -4.58 -9.59 -1.24
N VAL A 278 -4.00 -10.68 -0.74
CA VAL A 278 -4.23 -12.04 -1.24
C VAL A 278 -5.70 -12.44 -1.13
N ALA A 279 -6.32 -12.22 0.03
CA ALA A 279 -7.72 -12.58 0.25
C ALA A 279 -8.67 -11.81 -0.67
N THR A 280 -8.38 -10.55 -0.94
CA THR A 280 -9.16 -9.73 -1.86
C THR A 280 -9.02 -10.21 -3.30
N LEU A 281 -7.79 -10.58 -3.73
CA LEU A 281 -7.59 -11.14 -5.07
C LEU A 281 -8.32 -12.48 -5.24
N PHE A 282 -8.30 -13.37 -4.25
CA PHE A 282 -9.09 -14.59 -4.28
C PHE A 282 -10.60 -14.33 -4.28
N GLN A 283 -11.08 -13.34 -3.52
CA GLN A 283 -12.49 -12.97 -3.48
C GLN A 283 -12.98 -12.49 -4.84
N LEU A 284 -12.26 -11.54 -5.45
CA LEU A 284 -12.62 -10.94 -6.73
C LEU A 284 -12.51 -11.95 -7.89
N GLY A 285 -11.48 -12.80 -7.85
CA GLY A 285 -11.29 -13.86 -8.85
C GLY A 285 -12.15 -15.09 -8.64
N TRP A 286 -12.82 -15.25 -7.48
CA TRP A 286 -13.52 -16.49 -7.09
C TRP A 286 -14.41 -17.13 -8.17
N PRO A 287 -15.22 -16.34 -8.92
CA PRO A 287 -16.07 -16.90 -9.98
C PRO A 287 -15.26 -17.61 -11.08
N GLU A 288 -14.05 -17.13 -11.37
CA GLU A 288 -13.16 -17.60 -12.44
C GLU A 288 -12.26 -18.78 -12.01
N LEU A 289 -12.18 -19.07 -10.69
CA LEU A 289 -11.34 -20.17 -10.20
C LEU A 289 -11.89 -21.53 -10.62
N ARG A 290 -10.99 -22.38 -11.13
CA ARG A 290 -11.21 -23.82 -11.31
C ARG A 290 -11.39 -24.53 -9.97
N VAL A 291 -11.92 -25.76 -9.99
CA VAL A 291 -12.21 -26.54 -8.77
C VAL A 291 -10.94 -26.79 -7.93
N ASP A 292 -9.84 -27.17 -8.57
CA ASP A 292 -8.53 -27.37 -7.94
C ASP A 292 -8.01 -26.08 -7.30
N GLN A 293 -8.10 -24.96 -8.02
CA GLN A 293 -7.70 -23.65 -7.51
C GLN A 293 -8.57 -23.20 -6.34
N ARG A 294 -9.89 -23.45 -6.37
CA ARG A 294 -10.78 -23.15 -5.23
C ARG A 294 -10.39 -23.97 -4.01
N GLN A 295 -10.09 -25.26 -4.17
CA GLN A 295 -9.63 -26.09 -3.06
C GLN A 295 -8.32 -25.56 -2.47
N HIS A 296 -7.36 -25.19 -3.32
CA HIS A 296 -6.11 -24.59 -2.88
C HIS A 296 -6.33 -23.25 -2.16
N ALA A 297 -7.11 -22.35 -2.75
CA ALA A 297 -7.43 -21.05 -2.17
C ALA A 297 -8.13 -21.19 -0.80
N ARG A 298 -9.04 -22.17 -0.63
CA ARG A 298 -9.64 -22.46 0.69
C ARG A 298 -8.61 -22.84 1.73
N ALA A 299 -7.68 -23.73 1.38
CA ALA A 299 -6.62 -24.15 2.28
C ALA A 299 -5.73 -22.96 2.68
N GLN A 300 -5.32 -22.14 1.71
CA GLN A 300 -4.50 -20.97 1.97
C GLN A 300 -5.23 -19.93 2.82
N LEU A 301 -6.48 -19.58 2.49
CA LEU A 301 -7.29 -18.65 3.29
C LEU A 301 -7.48 -19.14 4.73
N GLY A 302 -7.63 -20.45 4.93
CA GLY A 302 -7.62 -21.06 6.26
C GLY A 302 -6.31 -20.80 7.00
N CYS A 303 -5.16 -21.06 6.37
CA CYS A 303 -3.84 -20.80 6.96
C CYS A 303 -3.61 -19.32 7.28
N LEU A 304 -4.01 -18.40 6.39
CA LEU A 304 -3.88 -16.95 6.62
C LEU A 304 -4.75 -16.50 7.80
N LEU A 305 -5.98 -17.02 7.89
CA LEU A 305 -6.89 -16.73 9.00
C LEU A 305 -6.37 -17.27 10.32
N ASP A 306 -5.89 -18.52 10.36
CA ASP A 306 -5.36 -19.12 11.57
C ASP A 306 -4.10 -18.38 12.03
N TRP A 307 -3.20 -17.97 11.13
CA TRP A 307 -2.04 -17.13 11.47
C TRP A 307 -2.47 -15.77 12.04
N CYS A 308 -3.44 -15.10 11.41
CA CYS A 308 -3.96 -13.81 11.88
C CYS A 308 -4.47 -13.91 13.32
N LEU A 309 -5.31 -14.91 13.59
CA LEU A 309 -5.94 -15.09 14.90
C LEU A 309 -4.97 -15.59 15.98
N ALA A 310 -3.96 -16.40 15.62
CA ALA A 310 -3.03 -17.00 16.59
C ALA A 310 -1.76 -16.17 16.82
N THR A 311 -1.34 -15.37 15.83
CA THR A 311 -0.05 -14.67 15.84
C THR A 311 -0.21 -13.16 15.79
N ALA A 312 -1.07 -12.65 14.90
CA ALA A 312 -1.15 -11.22 14.66
C ALA A 312 -1.97 -10.46 15.71
N ILE A 313 -2.90 -11.12 16.38
CA ILE A 313 -3.81 -10.50 17.35
C ILE A 313 -3.64 -11.14 18.73
N ALA A 314 -3.34 -10.32 19.73
CA ALA A 314 -3.29 -10.75 21.12
C ALA A 314 -4.72 -11.01 21.68
N PRO A 315 -4.86 -11.77 22.78
CA PRO A 315 -6.17 -12.09 23.35
C PRO A 315 -7.05 -10.88 23.67
N ASP A 316 -6.46 -9.75 24.02
CA ASP A 316 -7.13 -8.49 24.33
C ASP A 316 -7.51 -7.65 23.09
N GLY A 317 -7.23 -8.15 21.88
CA GLY A 317 -7.48 -7.46 20.62
C GLY A 317 -6.33 -6.55 20.15
N THR A 318 -5.21 -6.48 20.88
CA THR A 318 -4.06 -5.71 20.43
C THR A 318 -3.45 -6.33 19.18
N VAL A 319 -3.19 -5.52 18.14
CA VAL A 319 -2.47 -5.96 16.94
C VAL A 319 -0.96 -5.95 17.21
N ALA A 320 -0.38 -7.16 17.26
CA ALA A 320 1.00 -7.42 17.67
C ALA A 320 1.95 -7.62 16.48
N ALA A 321 1.56 -8.42 15.48
CA ALA A 321 2.35 -8.60 14.25
C ALA A 321 1.92 -7.57 13.20
N ARG A 322 2.88 -6.79 12.69
CA ARG A 322 2.64 -5.64 11.81
C ARG A 322 3.62 -5.66 10.66
N ALA A 323 3.21 -5.09 9.52
CA ALA A 323 4.18 -4.83 8.47
C ALA A 323 5.22 -3.80 8.95
N LYS A 324 6.47 -3.96 8.50
CA LYS A 324 7.56 -3.03 8.83
C LYS A 324 7.15 -1.58 8.59
N SER A 325 7.35 -0.71 9.59
CA SER A 325 7.05 0.74 9.58
C SER A 325 5.60 1.12 9.23
N GLU A 326 4.66 0.20 9.41
CA GLU A 326 3.21 0.48 9.37
C GLU A 326 2.81 1.29 10.61
N SER A 327 1.95 2.30 10.47
CA SER A 327 1.43 3.02 11.64
C SER A 327 0.50 2.10 12.45
N LEU A 328 0.23 2.47 13.71
CA LEU A 328 -0.72 1.69 14.52
C LEU A 328 -2.12 1.65 13.89
N SER A 329 -2.60 2.78 13.37
CA SER A 329 -3.90 2.86 12.69
C SER A 329 -3.97 1.99 11.43
N GLU A 330 -2.91 1.99 10.61
CA GLU A 330 -2.81 1.14 9.43
C GLU A 330 -2.85 -0.35 9.83
N SER A 331 -2.10 -0.71 10.88
CA SER A 331 -2.04 -2.10 11.37
C SER A 331 -3.41 -2.62 11.80
N TYR A 332 -4.19 -1.79 12.49
CA TYR A 332 -5.59 -2.12 12.82
C TYR A 332 -6.47 -2.19 11.57
N TYR A 333 -6.34 -1.23 10.66
CA TYR A 333 -7.11 -1.22 9.42
C TYR A 333 -6.89 -2.49 8.60
N PHE A 334 -5.64 -2.89 8.32
CA PHE A 334 -5.37 -4.08 7.53
C PHE A 334 -5.80 -5.37 8.21
N THR A 335 -5.66 -5.45 9.54
CA THR A 335 -6.18 -6.57 10.34
C THR A 335 -7.70 -6.69 10.19
N VAL A 336 -8.43 -5.60 10.38
CA VAL A 336 -9.89 -5.57 10.24
C VAL A 336 -10.30 -5.84 8.80
N ALA A 337 -9.63 -5.23 7.83
CA ALA A 337 -9.94 -5.38 6.42
C ALA A 337 -9.76 -6.82 5.95
N PHE A 338 -8.70 -7.51 6.39
CA PHE A 338 -8.52 -8.94 6.14
C PHE A 338 -9.68 -9.77 6.72
N LEU A 339 -9.97 -9.62 8.02
CA LEU A 339 -11.02 -10.37 8.71
C LEU A 339 -12.42 -10.13 8.11
N ASP A 340 -12.69 -8.88 7.72
CA ASP A 340 -13.93 -8.50 7.05
C ASP A 340 -14.04 -9.13 5.65
N THR A 341 -12.97 -9.06 4.85
CA THR A 341 -12.92 -9.64 3.50
C THR A 341 -13.14 -11.15 3.49
N VAL A 342 -12.56 -11.88 4.45
CA VAL A 342 -12.74 -13.34 4.53
C VAL A 342 -14.07 -13.75 5.18
N GLY A 343 -14.91 -12.78 5.56
CA GLY A 343 -16.22 -13.03 6.18
C GLY A 343 -16.13 -13.57 7.61
N TYR A 344 -15.04 -13.26 8.34
CA TYR A 344 -14.92 -13.68 9.74
C TYR A 344 -16.05 -13.09 10.59
N PHE A 345 -16.30 -11.79 10.39
CA PHE A 345 -17.34 -11.05 11.11
C PHE A 345 -18.75 -11.22 10.53
N ASP A 346 -18.89 -11.48 9.23
CA ASP A 346 -20.16 -11.53 8.51
C ASP A 346 -20.25 -12.79 7.64
N PRO A 347 -21.16 -13.73 7.94
CA PRO A 347 -21.41 -14.91 7.13
C PRO A 347 -21.74 -14.61 5.66
N ALA A 348 -22.40 -13.48 5.35
CA ALA A 348 -22.79 -13.15 3.98
C ALA A 348 -21.58 -12.85 3.07
N LYS A 349 -20.43 -12.48 3.66
CA LYS A 349 -19.18 -12.26 2.93
C LYS A 349 -18.35 -13.54 2.72
N ARG A 350 -18.74 -14.67 3.31
CA ARG A 350 -17.98 -15.93 3.23
C ARG A 350 -18.16 -16.60 1.86
N PHE A 351 -17.18 -16.37 0.98
CA PHE A 351 -17.14 -16.99 -0.34
C PHE A 351 -16.41 -18.35 -0.35
N TRP A 352 -15.60 -18.62 0.67
CA TRP A 352 -14.63 -19.73 0.67
C TRP A 352 -14.93 -20.85 1.68
N THR A 353 -15.72 -20.60 2.73
CA THR A 353 -15.95 -21.58 3.81
C THR A 353 -17.35 -21.49 4.41
N ASP A 354 -17.83 -22.63 4.90
CA ASP A 354 -19.07 -22.72 5.69
C ASP A 354 -18.78 -22.73 7.21
N ARG A 355 -17.51 -22.61 7.63
CA ARG A 355 -17.12 -22.55 9.05
C ARG A 355 -17.82 -21.37 9.73
N VAL A 356 -18.32 -21.64 10.94
CA VAL A 356 -18.86 -20.62 11.84
C VAL A 356 -17.77 -20.11 12.80
N PHE A 357 -17.83 -18.82 13.12
CA PHE A 357 -16.87 -18.15 14.01
C PHE A 357 -17.60 -17.58 15.23
N PRO A 358 -17.92 -18.40 16.24
CA PRO A 358 -18.67 -17.95 17.42
C PRO A 358 -17.95 -16.82 18.19
N GLU A 359 -16.62 -16.77 18.11
CA GLU A 359 -15.81 -15.75 18.79
C GLU A 359 -15.70 -14.43 18.03
N ALA A 360 -16.26 -14.34 16.83
CA ALA A 360 -16.19 -13.15 15.99
C ALA A 360 -16.79 -11.90 16.66
N PRO A 361 -17.95 -11.94 17.35
CA PRO A 361 -18.50 -10.76 18.03
C PRO A 361 -17.59 -10.24 19.15
N ALA A 362 -17.02 -11.16 19.95
CA ALA A 362 -16.13 -10.78 21.05
C ALA A 362 -14.83 -10.16 20.52
N LEU A 363 -14.22 -10.73 19.47
CA LEU A 363 -13.04 -10.15 18.85
C LEU A 363 -13.33 -8.80 18.19
N ARG A 364 -14.45 -8.67 17.48
CA ARG A 364 -14.92 -7.42 16.87
C ARG A 364 -14.99 -6.29 17.91
N ALA A 365 -15.57 -6.57 19.08
CA ALA A 365 -15.69 -5.60 20.17
C ALA A 365 -14.33 -5.16 20.72
N ARG A 366 -13.38 -6.11 20.89
CA ARG A 366 -12.02 -5.79 21.36
C ARG A 366 -11.24 -4.94 20.37
N LEU A 367 -11.31 -5.26 19.08
CA LEU A 367 -10.68 -4.45 18.03
C LEU A 367 -11.29 -3.04 17.98
N ALA A 368 -12.63 -2.94 18.02
CA ALA A 368 -13.32 -1.65 18.03
C ALA A 368 -12.90 -0.78 19.24
N HIS A 369 -12.75 -1.38 20.42
CA HIS A 369 -12.29 -0.68 21.62
C HIS A 369 -10.92 -0.02 21.43
N HIS A 370 -9.96 -0.72 20.84
CA HIS A 370 -8.64 -0.15 20.57
C HIS A 370 -8.68 0.94 19.50
N ILE A 371 -9.43 0.71 18.41
CA ILE A 371 -9.51 1.67 17.29
C ILE A 371 -10.18 2.99 17.73
N GLN A 372 -11.18 2.94 18.61
CA GLN A 372 -11.84 4.12 19.17
C GLN A 372 -10.90 5.01 20.00
N ARG A 373 -9.77 4.48 20.47
CA ARG A 373 -8.76 5.22 21.23
C ARG A 373 -7.70 5.85 20.35
N LEU A 374 -7.62 5.49 19.07
CA LEU A 374 -6.70 6.09 18.11
C LEU A 374 -7.14 7.52 17.77
N HIS A 375 -6.26 8.28 17.14
CA HIS A 375 -6.57 9.64 16.69
C HIS A 375 -7.69 9.61 15.63
N GLN A 376 -8.87 10.16 15.96
CA GLN A 376 -10.05 10.06 15.10
C GLN A 376 -9.99 10.90 13.81
N GLY A 377 -9.03 11.81 13.69
CA GLY A 377 -8.73 12.51 12.44
C GLY A 377 -7.89 11.69 11.46
N ASP A 378 -7.40 10.50 11.85
CA ASP A 378 -6.72 9.55 10.97
C ASP A 378 -7.78 8.76 10.15
N PRO A 379 -7.77 8.85 8.80
CA PRO A 379 -8.72 8.13 7.97
C PRO A 379 -8.72 6.61 8.18
N MET A 380 -7.56 6.01 8.52
CA MET A 380 -7.44 4.56 8.69
C MET A 380 -8.23 4.06 9.90
N ALA A 381 -8.23 4.83 11.00
CA ALA A 381 -9.01 4.50 12.19
C ALA A 381 -10.52 4.51 11.87
N ARG A 382 -10.99 5.53 11.16
CA ARG A 382 -12.39 5.63 10.72
C ARG A 382 -12.78 4.47 9.80
N MET A 383 -11.98 4.19 8.76
CA MET A 383 -12.25 3.12 7.80
C MET A 383 -12.26 1.74 8.46
N ALA A 384 -11.45 1.51 9.50
CA ALA A 384 -11.48 0.29 10.27
C ALA A 384 -12.80 0.15 11.07
N LEU A 385 -13.29 1.22 11.70
CA LEU A 385 -14.59 1.20 12.42
C LEU A 385 -15.78 1.00 11.48
N GLU A 386 -15.76 1.60 10.29
CA GLU A 386 -16.78 1.41 9.26
C GLU A 386 -16.91 -0.08 8.89
N ARG A 387 -15.79 -0.80 8.77
CA ARG A 387 -15.80 -2.24 8.50
C ARG A 387 -16.24 -3.12 9.67
N LEU A 388 -16.06 -2.66 10.90
CA LEU A 388 -16.54 -3.39 12.08
C LEU A 388 -18.02 -3.16 12.36
N SER A 389 -18.62 -2.14 11.74
CA SER A 389 -20.03 -1.81 11.93
C SER A 389 -20.90 -3.00 11.49
N PRO A 390 -21.96 -3.33 12.25
CA PRO A 390 -22.91 -4.34 11.82
C PRO A 390 -23.47 -3.99 10.44
N PRO A 391 -23.65 -4.97 9.54
CA PRO A 391 -24.31 -4.75 8.26
C PRO A 391 -25.77 -4.32 8.42
#